data_AF-A0A922JTB2-F1
#
_entry.id   AF-A0A922JTB2-F1
#
_cell.length_a   1.000
_cell.length_b   1.000
_cell.length_c   1.000
_cell.angle_alpha   90.00
_cell.angle_beta   90.00
_cell.angle_gamma   90.00
#
_symmetry.space_group_name_H-M   'P 1'
#
loop_
_entity.id
_entity.type
_entity.pdbx_description
1 polymer ?
#
loop_
_entity_poly.entity_id
_entity_poly.type
_entity_poly.pdbx_seq_one_letter_code
_entity_poly.pdbx_strand_id
1 'polypeptide(L)'
;MQFVAGNSSFMCQVFTWYGATIEMDGATELDYIADETPMVSYVNVHAILEGRRSRAKASSSNDYDSFQGPRVIVVGPTDSGKSTLSRMLLSWATKQGWKPTFVDLDIGQGSITIPGCIAATPIELPIDPVEGIPLDMPLVYFYGHTTPSNNVDLYKVLAKELARMLERQFTGNAESRAAGMVINTMGWIEGVGYELLLHAIDIFNANVILVLGQEKLWSMLKDVLKNKPNVDVVKLQKSGGVVSRNAKVRQKTRSYRIKEYFYGLVNDLSPHSNIANFSDLAVYRIGGGPQAPRSALPIGAEPAADPTRLVPVSINRDLLHVILAVSFAKEPDEIISSNVAGFIYITDVDIQRKKITYLGPSAGDLPSKYLIVGTLTWLET
;
A
#
# COMPACT_ATOMS: atom_id res chain seq x y z
N MET A 1 -4.99 7.26 -29.03
CA MET A 1 -6.43 7.02 -28.84
C MET A 1 -6.59 6.03 -27.69
N GLN A 2 -7.58 6.26 -26.83
CA GLN A 2 -7.86 5.40 -25.68
C GLN A 2 -9.34 5.05 -25.66
N PHE A 3 -9.63 3.75 -25.64
CA PHE A 3 -10.97 3.27 -25.41
C PHE A 3 -11.22 3.16 -23.90
N VAL A 4 -12.39 3.59 -23.45
CA VAL A 4 -12.82 3.53 -22.04
C VAL A 4 -14.12 2.76 -21.99
N ALA A 5 -14.20 1.74 -21.14
CA ALA A 5 -15.44 1.02 -20.89
C ALA A 5 -15.57 0.60 -19.44
N GLY A 6 -16.81 0.54 -18.96
CA GLY A 6 -17.06 0.06 -17.62
C GLY A 6 -18.52 0.04 -17.22
N ASN A 7 -18.71 -0.33 -15.96
CA ASN A 7 -19.96 -0.27 -15.23
C ASN A 7 -19.69 0.27 -13.82
N SER A 8 -20.74 0.37 -13.00
CA SER A 8 -20.68 0.82 -11.61
C SER A 8 -19.70 0.05 -10.71
N SER A 9 -19.25 -1.14 -11.11
CA SER A 9 -18.33 -2.00 -10.35
C SER A 9 -16.90 -2.04 -10.90
N PHE A 10 -16.70 -1.83 -12.20
CA PHE A 10 -15.40 -1.97 -12.87
C PHE A 10 -15.27 -0.97 -14.02
N MET A 11 -14.10 -0.35 -14.15
CA MET A 11 -13.77 0.56 -15.25
C MET A 11 -12.40 0.19 -15.80
N CYS A 12 -12.31 -0.06 -17.11
CA CYS A 12 -11.08 -0.30 -17.84
C CYS A 12 -10.81 0.79 -18.86
N GLN A 13 -9.53 0.94 -19.20
CA GLN A 13 -9.11 1.81 -20.28
C GLN A 13 -8.07 1.07 -21.12
N VAL A 14 -8.33 0.93 -22.41
CA VAL A 14 -7.45 0.26 -23.37
C VAL A 14 -6.82 1.32 -24.27
N PHE A 15 -5.50 1.42 -24.23
CA PHE A 15 -4.75 2.41 -25.00
C PHE A 15 -3.99 1.76 -26.15
N THR A 16 -3.96 2.41 -27.32
CA THR A 16 -3.13 2.00 -28.47
C THR A 16 -2.25 3.15 -28.96
N TRP A 17 -0.99 2.82 -29.26
CA TRP A 17 -0.01 3.73 -29.88
C TRP A 17 -0.18 3.83 -31.41
N TYR A 18 -0.64 2.75 -32.05
CA TYR A 18 -0.61 2.59 -33.51
C TYR A 18 -1.98 2.36 -34.15
N GLY A 19 -3.05 2.38 -33.34
CA GLY A 19 -4.38 1.93 -33.76
C GLY A 19 -4.65 0.48 -33.33
N ALA A 20 -5.91 0.17 -33.09
CA ALA A 20 -6.38 -1.17 -32.72
C ALA A 20 -7.87 -1.28 -33.04
N THR A 21 -8.33 -2.49 -33.37
CA THR A 21 -9.74 -2.86 -33.40
C THR A 21 -10.03 -3.66 -32.14
N ILE A 22 -11.00 -3.23 -31.35
CA ILE A 22 -11.38 -3.87 -30.09
C ILE A 22 -12.77 -4.46 -30.26
N GLU A 23 -12.92 -5.74 -29.95
CA GLU A 23 -14.21 -6.41 -29.84
C GLU A 23 -14.56 -6.56 -28.37
N MET A 24 -15.83 -6.32 -28.02
CA MET A 24 -16.34 -6.44 -26.67
C MET A 24 -17.59 -7.29 -26.66
N ASP A 25 -17.64 -8.20 -25.69
CA ASP A 25 -18.82 -8.98 -25.35
C ASP A 25 -19.24 -8.67 -23.90
N GLY A 26 -20.55 -8.64 -23.66
CA GLY A 26 -21.15 -8.29 -22.37
C GLY A 26 -21.72 -6.86 -22.28
N ALA A 27 -22.47 -6.61 -21.21
CA ALA A 27 -23.15 -5.33 -20.99
C ALA A 27 -22.22 -4.28 -20.36
N THR A 28 -22.19 -3.08 -20.95
CA THR A 28 -21.51 -1.88 -20.42
C THR A 28 -22.52 -0.81 -20.03
N GLU A 29 -22.24 -0.05 -18.97
CA GLU A 29 -23.03 1.15 -18.65
C GLU A 29 -22.50 2.37 -19.39
N LEU A 30 -21.21 2.37 -19.72
CA LEU A 30 -20.53 3.46 -20.40
C LEU A 30 -19.34 2.93 -21.22
N ASP A 31 -19.30 3.32 -22.49
CA ASP A 31 -18.22 3.04 -23.43
C ASP A 31 -18.00 4.26 -24.35
N TYR A 32 -16.75 4.69 -24.51
CA TYR A 32 -16.40 5.79 -25.42
C TYR A 32 -14.92 5.77 -25.81
N ILE A 33 -14.58 6.50 -26.86
CA ILE A 33 -13.21 6.73 -27.31
C ILE A 33 -12.76 8.13 -26.88
N ALA A 34 -11.62 8.20 -26.20
CA ALA A 34 -10.94 9.42 -25.81
C ALA A 34 -9.71 9.66 -26.69
N ASP A 35 -9.65 10.85 -27.31
CA ASP A 35 -8.52 11.27 -28.15
C ASP A 35 -7.44 11.98 -27.33
N GLU A 36 -7.83 12.74 -26.31
CA GLU A 36 -6.91 13.44 -25.42
C GLU A 36 -6.50 12.55 -24.24
N THR A 37 -5.22 12.18 -24.18
CA THR A 37 -4.68 11.33 -23.12
C THR A 37 -3.32 11.83 -22.65
N PRO A 38 -2.99 11.68 -21.35
CA PRO A 38 -1.68 12.07 -20.82
C PRO A 38 -0.57 11.04 -21.11
N MET A 39 -0.83 10.04 -21.98
CA MET A 39 0.05 8.89 -22.17
C MET A 39 1.43 9.26 -22.71
N VAL A 40 1.52 10.27 -23.57
CA VAL A 40 2.80 10.80 -24.07
C VAL A 40 3.64 11.35 -22.92
N SER A 41 3.03 12.10 -22.00
CA SER A 41 3.73 12.62 -20.82
C SER A 41 4.20 11.48 -19.91
N TYR A 42 3.39 10.44 -19.72
CA TYR A 42 3.74 9.30 -18.88
C TYR A 42 4.89 8.46 -19.47
N VAL A 43 4.89 8.20 -20.78
CA VAL A 43 5.98 7.46 -21.43
C VAL A 43 7.28 8.27 -21.47
N ASN A 44 7.20 9.61 -21.62
CA ASN A 44 8.38 10.48 -21.54
C ASN A 44 9.02 10.43 -20.15
N VAL A 45 8.21 10.42 -19.09
CA VAL A 45 8.71 10.20 -17.72
C VAL A 45 9.41 8.84 -17.65
N HIS A 46 8.77 7.76 -18.13
CA HIS A 46 9.39 6.44 -18.14
C HIS A 46 10.74 6.41 -18.86
N ALA A 47 10.87 7.06 -20.03
CA ALA A 47 12.13 7.15 -20.75
C ALA A 47 13.24 7.86 -19.95
N ILE A 48 12.91 8.91 -19.19
CA ILE A 48 13.85 9.59 -18.29
C ILE A 48 14.26 8.66 -17.13
N LEU A 49 13.30 7.95 -16.54
CA LEU A 49 13.57 6.98 -15.46
C LEU A 49 14.47 5.86 -15.96
N GLU A 50 14.27 5.40 -17.18
CA GLU A 50 15.10 4.38 -17.81
C GLU A 50 16.56 4.83 -17.95
N GLY A 51 16.78 6.06 -18.42
CA GLY A 51 18.12 6.64 -18.44
C GLY A 51 18.76 6.70 -17.06
N ARG A 52 17.99 6.93 -15.98
CA ARG A 52 18.50 6.88 -14.60
C ARG A 52 18.89 5.47 -14.17
N ARG A 53 18.06 4.46 -14.47
CA ARG A 53 18.36 3.06 -14.16
C ARG A 53 19.62 2.58 -14.86
N SER A 54 19.74 2.88 -16.15
CA SER A 54 20.91 2.53 -16.96
C SER A 54 22.19 3.17 -16.42
N ARG A 55 22.16 4.46 -16.03
CA ARG A 55 23.30 5.10 -15.38
C ARG A 55 23.63 4.46 -14.03
N ALA A 56 22.63 4.22 -13.19
CA ALA A 56 22.82 3.59 -11.87
C ALA A 56 23.46 2.19 -11.98
N LYS A 57 23.09 1.41 -13.00
CA LYS A 57 23.68 0.09 -13.30
C LYS A 57 25.10 0.18 -13.86
N ALA A 58 25.40 1.22 -14.65
CA ALA A 58 26.72 1.42 -15.26
C ALA A 58 27.75 2.07 -14.33
N SER A 59 27.29 2.78 -13.29
CA SER A 59 28.17 3.36 -12.28
C SER A 59 29.00 2.26 -11.61
N SER A 60 30.29 2.55 -11.40
CA SER A 60 31.28 1.71 -10.72
C SER A 60 32.07 2.51 -9.67
N SER A 61 31.60 3.72 -9.35
CA SER A 61 32.13 4.66 -8.35
C SER A 61 32.06 4.13 -6.90
N ASN A 62 32.33 4.90 -5.86
CA ASN A 62 31.96 4.53 -4.48
C ASN A 62 30.92 5.51 -3.90
N ASP A 63 30.34 6.33 -4.76
CA ASP A 63 29.39 7.37 -4.37
C ASP A 63 27.96 6.81 -4.39
N TYR A 64 27.35 6.65 -3.22
CA TYR A 64 26.07 5.98 -3.03
C TYR A 64 24.95 6.59 -3.91
N ASP A 65 24.98 7.92 -4.14
CA ASP A 65 24.02 8.61 -5.00
C ASP A 65 24.17 8.26 -6.49
N SER A 66 25.37 7.87 -6.94
CA SER A 66 25.63 7.51 -8.33
C SER A 66 25.13 6.10 -8.71
N PHE A 67 24.87 5.24 -7.72
CA PHE A 67 24.42 3.85 -7.90
C PHE A 67 22.92 3.64 -7.71
N GLN A 68 22.23 4.68 -7.27
CA GLN A 68 20.84 4.56 -6.88
C GLN A 68 19.93 4.76 -8.10
N GLY A 69 19.15 3.72 -8.41
CA GLY A 69 18.06 3.82 -9.37
C GLY A 69 17.00 4.84 -8.94
N PRO A 70 16.09 5.23 -9.84
CA PRO A 70 15.06 6.21 -9.52
C PRO A 70 14.12 5.71 -8.41
N ARG A 71 13.93 6.55 -7.38
CA ARG A 71 12.95 6.34 -6.31
C ARG A 71 11.79 7.30 -6.54
N VAL A 72 10.78 6.82 -7.25
CA VAL A 72 9.68 7.63 -7.78
C VAL A 72 8.52 7.60 -6.80
N ILE A 73 8.03 8.76 -6.36
CA ILE A 73 6.82 8.85 -5.54
C ILE A 73 5.71 9.58 -6.30
N VAL A 74 4.54 8.95 -6.36
CA VAL A 74 3.37 9.49 -7.05
C VAL A 74 2.43 10.09 -6.02
N VAL A 75 2.13 11.39 -6.15
CA VAL A 75 1.34 12.17 -5.19
C VAL A 75 0.20 12.92 -5.88
N GLY A 76 -0.87 13.20 -5.13
CA GLY A 76 -2.06 13.87 -5.65
C GLY A 76 -3.33 13.45 -4.91
N PRO A 77 -4.45 14.17 -5.12
CA PRO A 77 -5.70 13.93 -4.41
C PRO A 77 -6.28 12.55 -4.73
N THR A 78 -7.34 12.16 -4.03
CA THR A 78 -8.13 10.98 -4.41
C THR A 78 -8.62 11.09 -5.84
N ASP A 79 -8.67 9.96 -6.56
CA ASP A 79 -9.18 9.86 -7.93
C ASP A 79 -8.42 10.74 -8.94
N SER A 80 -7.08 10.81 -8.80
CA SER A 80 -6.18 11.44 -9.77
C SER A 80 -5.44 10.45 -10.69
N GLY A 81 -5.60 9.13 -10.48
CA GLY A 81 -4.96 8.08 -11.28
C GLY A 81 -3.59 7.61 -10.77
N LYS A 82 -3.22 7.88 -9.51
CA LYS A 82 -1.91 7.51 -8.92
C LYS A 82 -1.58 6.02 -9.04
N SER A 83 -2.50 5.15 -8.65
CA SER A 83 -2.30 3.70 -8.72
C SER A 83 -2.15 3.22 -10.16
N THR A 84 -2.92 3.79 -11.10
CA THR A 84 -2.81 3.48 -12.54
C THR A 84 -1.46 3.90 -13.10
N LEU A 85 -1.00 5.13 -12.81
CA LEU A 85 0.32 5.59 -13.24
C LEU A 85 1.43 4.72 -12.66
N SER A 86 1.34 4.36 -11.37
CA SER A 86 2.32 3.49 -10.72
C SER A 86 2.41 2.14 -11.44
N ARG A 87 1.28 1.49 -11.74
CA ARG A 87 1.23 0.22 -12.48
C ARG A 87 1.81 0.34 -13.89
N MET A 88 1.54 1.45 -14.60
CA MET A 88 2.11 1.69 -15.93
C MET A 88 3.64 1.81 -15.88
N LEU A 89 4.17 2.62 -14.96
CA LEU A 89 5.62 2.79 -14.80
C LEU A 89 6.33 1.47 -14.43
N LEU A 90 5.73 0.68 -13.55
CA LEU A 90 6.24 -0.65 -13.18
C LEU A 90 6.23 -1.60 -14.37
N SER A 91 5.10 -1.68 -15.09
CA SER A 91 4.95 -2.59 -16.23
C SER A 91 5.84 -2.21 -17.42
N TRP A 92 6.09 -0.91 -17.64
CA TRP A 92 7.04 -0.50 -18.68
C TRP A 92 8.48 -0.78 -18.30
N ALA A 93 8.83 -0.66 -17.02
CA ALA A 93 10.15 -1.03 -16.52
C ALA A 93 10.41 -2.54 -16.65
N THR A 94 9.45 -3.40 -16.28
CA THR A 94 9.59 -4.86 -16.46
C THR A 94 9.66 -5.29 -17.91
N LYS A 95 8.91 -4.63 -18.81
CA LYS A 95 9.05 -4.84 -20.26
C LYS A 95 10.46 -4.53 -20.80
N GLN A 96 11.24 -3.71 -20.09
CA GLN A 96 12.63 -3.39 -20.42
C GLN A 96 13.64 -4.23 -19.61
N GLY A 97 13.17 -5.25 -18.90
CA GLY A 97 14.01 -6.19 -18.14
C GLY A 97 14.42 -5.71 -16.75
N TRP A 98 13.86 -4.60 -16.25
CA TRP A 98 14.09 -4.15 -14.88
C TRP A 98 13.14 -4.84 -13.90
N LYS A 99 13.57 -4.94 -12.63
CA LYS A 99 12.76 -5.48 -11.54
C LYS A 99 12.54 -4.42 -10.45
N PRO A 100 11.78 -3.35 -10.73
CA PRO A 100 11.57 -2.29 -9.75
C PRO A 100 10.72 -2.77 -8.57
N THR A 101 10.95 -2.19 -7.40
CA THR A 101 10.09 -2.43 -6.22
C THR A 101 8.85 -1.54 -6.29
N PHE A 102 7.67 -2.13 -6.21
CA PHE A 102 6.45 -1.38 -5.94
C PHE A 102 6.28 -1.19 -4.44
N VAL A 103 6.05 0.05 -4.01
CA VAL A 103 5.75 0.41 -2.63
C VAL A 103 4.35 1.02 -2.61
N ASP A 104 3.46 0.50 -1.78
CA ASP A 104 2.11 0.99 -1.63
C ASP A 104 1.87 1.49 -0.20
N LEU A 105 1.75 2.81 -0.07
CA LEU A 105 1.49 3.49 1.19
C LEU A 105 -0.01 3.84 1.36
N ASP A 106 -0.87 3.47 0.40
CA ASP A 106 -2.31 3.68 0.52
C ASP A 106 -2.98 2.58 1.37
N ILE A 107 -3.07 2.82 2.67
CA ILE A 107 -3.78 1.92 3.61
C ILE A 107 -5.29 1.81 3.35
N GLY A 108 -5.89 2.71 2.56
CA GLY A 108 -7.33 2.72 2.31
C GLY A 108 -7.74 1.91 1.09
N GLN A 109 -6.95 1.96 0.02
CA GLN A 109 -7.23 1.34 -1.29
C GLN A 109 -5.98 0.68 -1.91
N GLY A 110 -5.04 0.20 -1.09
CA GLY A 110 -3.83 -0.47 -1.54
C GLY A 110 -4.09 -1.65 -2.47
N SER A 111 -3.15 -1.91 -3.37
CA SER A 111 -3.24 -2.92 -4.44
C SER A 111 -2.46 -4.20 -4.15
N ILE A 112 -1.61 -4.23 -3.12
CA ILE A 112 -0.76 -5.40 -2.81
C ILE A 112 -1.51 -6.44 -1.96
N THR A 113 -2.26 -6.01 -0.95
CA THR A 113 -2.90 -6.95 -0.01
C THR A 113 -4.22 -6.37 0.49
N ILE A 114 -4.75 -6.88 1.60
CA ILE A 114 -5.96 -6.35 2.23
C ILE A 114 -5.77 -4.87 2.64
N PRO A 115 -6.87 -4.13 2.85
CA PRO A 115 -6.80 -2.76 3.36
C PRO A 115 -6.13 -2.69 4.73
N GLY A 116 -5.70 -1.50 5.13
CA GLY A 116 -5.03 -1.25 6.41
C GLY A 116 -3.57 -1.70 6.43
N CYS A 117 -2.93 -1.83 5.27
CA CYS A 117 -1.55 -2.27 5.14
C CYS A 117 -0.70 -1.25 4.41
N ILE A 118 0.56 -1.14 4.84
CA ILE A 118 1.64 -0.53 4.08
C ILE A 118 2.51 -1.68 3.58
N ALA A 119 2.77 -1.74 2.28
CA ALA A 119 3.40 -2.92 1.70
C ALA A 119 4.37 -2.59 0.56
N ALA A 120 5.26 -3.52 0.26
CA ALA A 120 6.10 -3.48 -0.93
C ALA A 120 6.30 -4.86 -1.54
N THR A 121 6.51 -4.92 -2.85
CA THR A 121 6.81 -6.16 -3.56
C THR A 121 7.67 -5.88 -4.81
N PRO A 122 8.67 -6.70 -5.14
CA PRO A 122 9.36 -6.59 -6.43
C PRO A 122 8.40 -6.94 -7.57
N ILE A 123 8.43 -6.15 -8.65
CA ILE A 123 7.66 -6.45 -9.86
C ILE A 123 8.64 -7.01 -10.88
N GLU A 124 8.59 -8.32 -11.10
CA GLU A 124 9.52 -9.02 -12.00
C GLU A 124 8.95 -9.25 -13.41
N LEU A 125 7.61 -9.33 -13.50
CA LEU A 125 6.89 -9.52 -14.74
C LEU A 125 5.90 -8.36 -14.96
N PRO A 126 5.50 -8.07 -16.21
CA PRO A 126 4.42 -7.13 -16.47
C PRO A 126 3.17 -7.49 -15.66
N ILE A 127 2.56 -6.47 -15.04
CA ILE A 127 1.36 -6.64 -14.23
C ILE A 127 0.22 -7.09 -15.15
N ASP A 128 -0.41 -8.20 -14.81
CA ASP A 128 -1.55 -8.72 -15.56
C ASP A 128 -2.75 -7.77 -15.40
N PRO A 129 -3.46 -7.42 -16.48
CA PRO A 129 -4.60 -6.50 -16.39
C PRO A 129 -5.79 -7.04 -15.58
N VAL A 130 -5.88 -8.36 -15.41
CA VAL A 130 -6.95 -9.08 -14.70
C VAL A 130 -6.45 -9.52 -13.32
N GLU A 131 -5.38 -10.32 -13.27
CA GLU A 131 -4.81 -10.87 -12.03
C GLU A 131 -4.09 -9.82 -11.17
N GLY A 132 -3.65 -8.72 -11.80
CA GLY A 132 -3.01 -7.62 -11.09
C GLY A 132 -1.56 -7.93 -10.69
N ILE A 133 -1.20 -7.53 -9.47
CA ILE A 133 0.19 -7.58 -8.98
C ILE A 133 0.49 -8.98 -8.45
N PRO A 134 1.54 -9.66 -8.93
CA PRO A 134 1.97 -10.94 -8.37
C PRO A 134 2.27 -10.84 -6.87
N LEU A 135 1.77 -11.81 -6.09
CA LEU A 135 1.79 -11.79 -4.62
C LEU A 135 2.79 -12.80 -4.02
N ASP A 136 3.84 -13.17 -4.75
CA ASP A 136 4.74 -14.27 -4.36
C ASP A 136 5.43 -14.05 -2.99
N MET A 137 5.95 -12.85 -2.74
CA MET A 137 6.62 -12.56 -1.46
C MET A 137 6.58 -11.06 -1.08
N PRO A 138 5.38 -10.48 -0.82
CA PRO A 138 5.26 -9.09 -0.42
C PRO A 138 5.75 -8.88 1.01
N LEU A 139 6.43 -7.76 1.24
CA LEU A 139 6.74 -7.25 2.57
C LEU A 139 5.57 -6.38 3.05
N VAL A 140 4.89 -6.82 4.11
CA VAL A 140 3.64 -6.19 4.58
C VAL A 140 3.73 -5.79 6.05
N TYR A 141 3.37 -4.55 6.34
CA TYR A 141 3.18 -4.03 7.70
C TYR A 141 1.71 -3.68 7.92
N PHE A 142 1.13 -4.16 9.01
CA PHE A 142 -0.28 -3.97 9.32
C PHE A 142 -0.50 -2.72 10.17
N TYR A 143 -1.15 -1.73 9.57
CA TYR A 143 -1.61 -0.52 10.26
C TYR A 143 -2.96 -0.73 10.95
N GLY A 144 -3.80 -1.62 10.41
CA GLY A 144 -5.05 -2.05 11.05
C GLY A 144 -6.23 -1.11 10.91
N HIS A 145 -6.07 0.07 10.33
CA HIS A 145 -7.16 1.01 10.05
C HIS A 145 -7.18 1.42 8.58
N THR A 146 -8.34 1.85 8.07
CA THR A 146 -8.47 2.32 6.68
C THR A 146 -8.14 3.80 6.52
N THR A 147 -7.91 4.51 7.63
CA THR A 147 -7.69 5.96 7.64
C THR A 147 -6.48 6.29 8.51
N PRO A 148 -5.51 7.06 8.01
CA PRO A 148 -4.25 7.35 8.71
C PRO A 148 -4.43 8.28 9.92
N SER A 149 -5.53 9.04 9.98
CA SER A 149 -5.85 9.92 11.10
C SER A 149 -6.17 9.18 12.39
N ASN A 150 -6.39 7.86 12.34
CA ASN A 150 -6.60 7.04 13.53
C ASN A 150 -5.36 7.01 14.43
N ASN A 151 -4.17 6.98 13.82
CA ASN A 151 -2.89 6.93 14.50
C ASN A 151 -1.78 7.36 13.54
N VAL A 152 -1.46 8.65 13.52
CA VAL A 152 -0.50 9.24 12.56
C VAL A 152 0.91 8.75 12.86
N ASP A 153 1.27 8.59 14.13
CA ASP A 153 2.60 8.19 14.55
C ASP A 153 2.88 6.73 14.21
N LEU A 154 1.90 5.84 14.41
CA LEU A 154 2.04 4.45 13.96
C LEU A 154 2.24 4.36 12.45
N TYR A 155 1.50 5.15 11.65
CA TYR A 155 1.70 5.18 10.20
C TYR A 155 3.14 5.59 9.85
N LYS A 156 3.67 6.64 10.50
CA LYS A 156 5.05 7.08 10.30
C LYS A 156 6.05 5.99 10.67
N VAL A 157 5.86 5.31 11.80
CA VAL A 157 6.73 4.22 12.27
C VAL A 157 6.73 3.06 11.29
N LEU A 158 5.56 2.57 10.87
CA LEU A 158 5.46 1.45 9.93
C LEU A 158 6.06 1.78 8.55
N ALA A 159 5.81 3.00 8.05
CA ALA A 159 6.42 3.45 6.79
C ALA A 159 7.96 3.50 6.90
N LYS A 160 8.49 3.93 8.06
CA LYS A 160 9.93 3.98 8.33
C LYS A 160 10.54 2.58 8.44
N GLU A 161 9.84 1.63 9.05
CA GLU A 161 10.26 0.23 9.11
C GLU A 161 10.29 -0.42 7.73
N LEU A 162 9.28 -0.16 6.89
CA LEU A 162 9.28 -0.58 5.50
C LEU A 162 10.47 0.01 4.74
N ALA A 163 10.70 1.32 4.83
CA ALA A 163 11.83 1.98 4.18
C ALA A 163 13.18 1.40 4.63
N ARG A 164 13.35 1.15 5.93
CA ARG A 164 14.57 0.52 6.50
C ARG A 164 14.81 -0.88 5.93
N MET A 165 13.76 -1.68 5.78
CA MET A 165 13.89 -3.03 5.24
C MET A 165 14.24 -3.01 3.74
N LEU A 166 13.58 -2.14 2.95
CA LEU A 166 13.91 -1.97 1.53
C LEU A 166 15.33 -1.47 1.32
N GLU A 167 15.82 -0.58 2.20
CA GLU A 167 17.19 -0.09 2.14
C GLU A 167 18.22 -1.21 2.37
N ARG A 168 17.94 -2.13 3.31
CA ARG A 168 18.76 -3.33 3.52
C ARG A 168 18.75 -4.23 2.28
N GLN A 169 17.59 -4.43 1.65
CA GLN A 169 17.48 -5.21 0.41
C GLN A 169 18.28 -4.57 -0.74
N PHE A 170 18.20 -3.25 -0.91
CA PHE A 170 18.92 -2.51 -1.94
C PHE A 170 20.43 -2.47 -1.70
N THR A 171 20.87 -2.45 -0.45
CA THR A 171 22.30 -2.56 -0.10
C THR A 171 22.85 -3.92 -0.56
N GLY A 172 22.11 -5.01 -0.34
CA GLY A 172 22.51 -6.36 -0.70
C GLY A 172 22.29 -6.75 -2.18
N ASN A 173 21.53 -5.98 -2.96
CA ASN A 173 21.17 -6.31 -4.34
C ASN A 173 21.35 -5.10 -5.27
N ALA A 174 22.46 -5.09 -6.02
CA ALA A 174 22.78 -3.99 -6.94
C ALA A 174 21.80 -3.86 -8.11
N GLU A 175 21.24 -4.97 -8.60
CA GLU A 175 20.26 -4.94 -9.70
C GLU A 175 18.95 -4.29 -9.25
N SER A 176 18.44 -4.69 -8.07
CA SER A 176 17.25 -4.11 -7.47
C SER A 176 17.46 -2.62 -7.14
N ARG A 177 18.61 -2.28 -6.58
CA ARG A 177 19.00 -0.89 -6.31
C ARG A 177 19.02 -0.03 -7.56
N ALA A 178 19.57 -0.53 -8.67
CA ALA A 178 19.60 0.17 -9.95
C ALA A 178 18.21 0.25 -10.62
N ALA A 179 17.36 -0.78 -10.46
CA ALA A 179 15.98 -0.77 -10.95
C ALA A 179 15.11 0.30 -10.26
N GLY A 180 15.41 0.56 -8.98
CA GLY A 180 14.75 1.57 -8.17
C GLY A 180 13.37 1.13 -7.68
N MET A 181 12.52 2.11 -7.33
CA MET A 181 11.20 1.86 -6.78
C MET A 181 10.15 2.86 -7.28
N VAL A 182 8.89 2.43 -7.26
CA VAL A 182 7.72 3.28 -7.51
C VAL A 182 6.81 3.23 -6.29
N ILE A 183 6.54 4.39 -5.70
CA ILE A 183 5.84 4.57 -4.43
C ILE A 183 4.47 5.21 -4.70
N ASN A 184 3.41 4.44 -4.51
CA ASN A 184 2.04 4.93 -4.52
C ASN A 184 1.67 5.48 -3.13
N THR A 185 0.93 6.58 -3.09
CA THR A 185 0.51 7.23 -1.85
C THR A 185 -1.01 7.36 -1.75
N MET A 186 -1.49 7.61 -0.53
CA MET A 186 -2.88 7.97 -0.27
C MET A 186 -3.29 9.31 -0.90
N GLY A 187 -4.60 9.54 -1.04
CA GLY A 187 -5.14 10.80 -1.58
C GLY A 187 -5.26 11.96 -0.59
N TRP A 188 -4.70 11.87 0.62
CA TRP A 188 -4.77 12.91 1.64
C TRP A 188 -3.59 13.87 1.52
N ILE A 189 -3.83 15.04 0.93
CA ILE A 189 -2.76 15.97 0.50
C ILE A 189 -2.72 17.29 1.28
N GLU A 190 -3.55 17.44 2.30
CA GLU A 190 -3.69 18.67 3.09
C GLU A 190 -3.46 18.41 4.58
N GLY A 191 -3.01 19.42 5.32
CA GLY A 191 -2.75 19.33 6.76
C GLY A 191 -1.77 18.20 7.09
N VAL A 192 -2.16 17.32 8.03
CA VAL A 192 -1.38 16.13 8.42
C VAL A 192 -1.08 15.21 7.24
N GLY A 193 -1.98 15.12 6.24
CA GLY A 193 -1.73 14.35 5.03
C GLY A 193 -0.51 14.87 4.26
N TYR A 194 -0.33 16.19 4.17
CA TYR A 194 0.84 16.81 3.56
C TYR A 194 2.14 16.50 4.34
N GLU A 195 2.08 16.52 5.67
CA GLU A 195 3.21 16.13 6.52
C GLU A 195 3.61 14.66 6.32
N LEU A 196 2.62 13.77 6.17
CA LEU A 196 2.85 12.36 5.87
C LEU A 196 3.49 12.16 4.49
N LEU A 197 3.13 12.98 3.50
CA LEU A 197 3.79 12.97 2.19
C LEU A 197 5.26 13.41 2.29
N LEU A 198 5.55 14.51 3.00
CA LEU A 198 6.92 14.96 3.22
C LEU A 198 7.75 13.92 3.97
N HIS A 199 7.17 13.31 5.00
CA HIS A 199 7.78 12.20 5.72
C HIS A 199 8.09 11.02 4.80
N ALA A 200 7.15 10.61 3.94
CA ALA A 200 7.37 9.54 2.97
C ALA A 200 8.48 9.89 1.95
N ILE A 201 8.49 11.12 1.42
CA ILE A 201 9.55 11.59 0.51
C ILE A 201 10.93 11.44 1.15
N ASP A 202 11.04 11.80 2.43
CA ASP A 202 12.30 11.79 3.16
C ASP A 202 12.76 10.37 3.51
N ILE A 203 11.93 9.55 4.17
CA ILE A 203 12.34 8.21 4.63
C ILE A 203 12.66 7.24 3.48
N PHE A 204 11.98 7.39 2.33
CA PHE A 204 12.24 6.57 1.15
C PHE A 204 13.35 7.14 0.26
N ASN A 205 13.90 8.32 0.59
CA ASN A 205 14.85 9.06 -0.24
C ASN A 205 14.33 9.24 -1.68
N ALA A 206 13.06 9.65 -1.83
CA ALA A 206 12.45 9.82 -3.14
C ALA A 206 13.12 10.97 -3.92
N ASN A 207 13.60 10.66 -5.12
CA ASN A 207 14.34 11.60 -5.99
C ASN A 207 13.55 12.04 -7.22
N VAL A 208 12.37 11.45 -7.46
CA VAL A 208 11.42 11.89 -8.49
C VAL A 208 10.02 11.95 -7.88
N ILE A 209 9.45 13.14 -7.75
CA ILE A 209 8.10 13.38 -7.25
C ILE A 209 7.20 13.69 -8.44
N LEU A 210 6.24 12.81 -8.70
CA LEU A 210 5.23 12.97 -9.75
C LEU A 210 3.92 13.47 -9.14
N VAL A 211 3.56 14.73 -9.40
CA VAL A 211 2.36 15.36 -8.88
C VAL A 211 1.23 15.29 -9.92
N LEU A 212 0.19 14.52 -9.63
CA LEU A 212 -0.96 14.33 -10.52
C LEU A 212 -2.11 15.30 -10.21
N GLY A 213 -2.43 16.16 -11.17
CA GLY A 213 -3.70 16.88 -11.24
C GLY A 213 -3.98 17.89 -10.12
N GLN A 214 -2.95 18.40 -9.43
CA GLN A 214 -3.11 19.39 -8.35
C GLN A 214 -1.98 20.44 -8.31
N GLU A 215 -2.29 21.66 -8.78
CA GLU A 215 -1.28 22.72 -8.95
C GLU A 215 -0.75 23.28 -7.63
N LYS A 216 -1.64 23.49 -6.64
CA LYS A 216 -1.26 23.97 -5.31
C LYS A 216 -0.25 23.04 -4.65
N LEU A 217 -0.49 21.73 -4.69
CA LEU A 217 0.40 20.70 -4.15
C LEU A 217 1.77 20.72 -4.84
N TRP A 218 1.78 20.82 -6.17
CA TRP A 218 3.02 20.92 -6.95
C TRP A 218 3.84 22.15 -6.56
N SER A 219 3.20 23.32 -6.44
CA SER A 219 3.87 24.56 -6.04
C SER A 219 4.49 24.44 -4.64
N MET A 220 3.73 23.91 -3.68
CA MET A 220 4.20 23.70 -2.30
C MET A 220 5.40 22.74 -2.24
N LEU A 221 5.33 21.59 -2.93
CA LEU A 221 6.42 20.61 -2.95
C LEU A 221 7.66 21.16 -3.65
N LYS A 222 7.48 21.90 -4.76
CA LYS A 222 8.59 22.54 -5.47
C LYS A 222 9.32 23.57 -4.60
N ASP A 223 8.57 24.37 -3.83
CA ASP A 223 9.19 25.36 -2.92
C ASP A 223 9.93 24.69 -1.75
N VAL A 224 9.33 23.68 -1.11
CA VAL A 224 9.95 22.98 0.03
C VAL A 224 11.19 22.18 -0.41
N LEU A 225 11.18 21.60 -1.61
CA LEU A 225 12.26 20.75 -2.13
C LEU A 225 13.28 21.50 -2.99
N LYS A 226 13.16 22.82 -3.18
CA LYS A 226 14.02 23.62 -4.07
C LYS A 226 15.51 23.53 -3.77
N ASN A 227 15.86 23.27 -2.51
CA ASN A 227 17.24 23.18 -2.04
C ASN A 227 17.79 21.73 -2.05
N LYS A 228 17.01 20.74 -2.49
CA LYS A 228 17.47 19.35 -2.64
C LYS A 228 17.88 19.13 -4.12
N PRO A 229 19.18 19.22 -4.48
CA PRO A 229 19.63 19.26 -5.88
C PRO A 229 19.35 17.96 -6.66
N ASN A 230 19.20 16.83 -5.96
CA ASN A 230 18.97 15.52 -6.56
C ASN A 230 17.48 15.13 -6.61
N VAL A 231 16.56 16.09 -6.46
CA VAL A 231 15.13 15.84 -6.34
C VAL A 231 14.34 16.59 -7.40
N ASP A 232 13.68 15.86 -8.29
CA ASP A 232 12.85 16.43 -9.36
C ASP A 232 11.37 16.43 -8.99
N VAL A 233 10.70 17.57 -9.11
CA VAL A 233 9.25 17.71 -8.88
C VAL A 233 8.52 17.99 -10.19
N VAL A 234 7.90 16.96 -10.75
CA VAL A 234 7.27 16.98 -12.08
C VAL A 234 5.75 17.02 -11.94
N LYS A 235 5.11 17.98 -12.60
CA LYS A 235 3.65 18.07 -12.69
C LYS A 235 3.16 17.23 -13.88
N LEU A 236 2.16 16.38 -13.65
CA LEU A 236 1.51 15.57 -14.67
C LEU A 236 0.01 15.82 -14.69
N GLN A 237 -0.58 15.74 -15.88
CA GLN A 237 -2.03 15.82 -16.05
C GLN A 237 -2.69 14.51 -15.60
N LYS A 238 -3.86 14.61 -14.98
CA LYS A 238 -4.71 13.44 -14.69
C LYS A 238 -5.38 12.98 -15.99
N SER A 239 -5.62 11.68 -16.14
CA SER A 239 -6.43 11.17 -17.27
C SER A 239 -7.88 11.62 -17.11
N GLY A 240 -8.52 12.02 -18.22
CA GLY A 240 -9.96 12.33 -18.26
C GLY A 240 -10.85 11.11 -17.97
N GLY A 241 -10.34 9.90 -18.14
CA GLY A 241 -11.07 8.66 -17.83
C GLY A 241 -11.05 8.27 -16.35
N VAL A 242 -10.46 9.08 -15.46
CA VAL A 242 -10.47 8.76 -14.03
C VAL A 242 -11.85 9.04 -13.45
N VAL A 243 -12.46 8.00 -12.88
CA VAL A 243 -13.79 8.06 -12.29
C VAL A 243 -13.69 8.38 -10.80
N SER A 244 -14.46 9.37 -10.36
CA SER A 244 -14.62 9.69 -8.94
C SER A 244 -15.35 8.57 -8.21
N ARG A 245 -14.77 8.06 -7.12
CA ARG A 245 -15.32 6.96 -6.32
C ARG A 245 -15.86 7.48 -5.01
N ASN A 246 -17.17 7.29 -4.79
CA ASN A 246 -17.79 7.61 -3.52
C ASN A 246 -17.36 6.64 -2.39
N ALA A 247 -17.71 6.98 -1.15
CA ALA A 247 -17.32 6.21 0.03
C ALA A 247 -17.84 4.75 0.01
N LYS A 248 -19.04 4.51 -0.54
CA LYS A 248 -19.65 3.18 -0.64
C LYS A 248 -18.89 2.29 -1.62
N VAL A 249 -18.50 2.82 -2.79
CA VAL A 249 -17.68 2.08 -3.77
C VAL A 249 -16.35 1.70 -3.14
N ARG A 250 -15.68 2.63 -2.44
CA ARG A 250 -14.40 2.35 -1.75
C ARG A 250 -14.56 1.28 -0.67
N GLN A 251 -15.66 1.31 0.08
CA GLN A 251 -15.97 0.28 1.09
C GLN A 251 -16.18 -1.09 0.43
N LYS A 252 -16.95 -1.16 -0.65
CA LYS A 252 -17.17 -2.40 -1.41
C LYS A 252 -15.86 -2.95 -1.98
N THR A 253 -15.00 -2.10 -2.55
CA THR A 253 -13.66 -2.50 -3.02
C THR A 253 -12.81 -3.05 -1.87
N ARG A 254 -12.84 -2.44 -0.68
CA ARG A 254 -12.13 -2.97 0.50
C ARG A 254 -12.61 -4.37 0.88
N SER A 255 -13.93 -4.57 0.94
CA SER A 255 -14.51 -5.89 1.22
C SER A 255 -14.14 -6.92 0.14
N TYR A 256 -14.11 -6.51 -1.13
CA TYR A 256 -13.67 -7.38 -2.23
C TYR A 256 -12.21 -7.78 -2.08
N ARG A 257 -11.30 -6.85 -1.72
CA ARG A 257 -9.89 -7.16 -1.50
C ARG A 257 -9.67 -8.14 -0.35
N ILE A 258 -10.50 -8.08 0.69
CA ILE A 258 -10.45 -9.08 1.78
C ILE A 258 -10.93 -10.44 1.27
N LYS A 259 -12.02 -10.48 0.50
CA LYS A 259 -12.50 -11.73 -0.12
C LYS A 259 -11.44 -12.34 -1.06
N GLU A 260 -10.88 -11.54 -1.95
CA GLU A 260 -9.83 -11.92 -2.90
C GLU A 260 -8.59 -12.49 -2.19
N TYR A 261 -8.22 -11.96 -1.02
CA TYR A 261 -7.12 -12.50 -0.24
C TYR A 261 -7.35 -13.95 0.23
N PHE A 262 -8.57 -14.29 0.63
CA PHE A 262 -8.89 -15.65 1.12
C PHE A 262 -9.29 -16.61 0.01
N TYR A 263 -10.04 -16.13 -0.99
CA TYR A 263 -10.67 -16.95 -2.00
C TYR A 263 -9.99 -16.84 -3.38
N GLY A 264 -9.08 -15.89 -3.59
CA GLY A 264 -8.52 -15.62 -4.91
C GLY A 264 -9.48 -14.81 -5.79
N LEU A 265 -9.03 -14.47 -7.01
CA LEU A 265 -9.77 -13.59 -7.90
C LEU A 265 -11.05 -14.25 -8.43
N VAL A 266 -10.97 -15.54 -8.72
CA VAL A 266 -12.08 -16.32 -9.31
C VAL A 266 -12.61 -17.39 -8.36
N ASN A 267 -12.34 -17.27 -7.06
CA ASN A 267 -12.60 -18.30 -6.04
C ASN A 267 -11.79 -19.59 -6.26
N ASP A 268 -10.57 -19.44 -6.74
CA ASP A 268 -9.60 -20.51 -7.02
C ASP A 268 -8.77 -20.92 -5.78
N LEU A 269 -8.76 -20.10 -4.73
CA LEU A 269 -8.16 -20.44 -3.45
C LEU A 269 -9.21 -21.05 -2.51
N SER A 270 -8.77 -22.03 -1.71
CA SER A 270 -9.60 -22.73 -0.74
C SER A 270 -9.12 -22.42 0.69
N PRO A 271 -9.64 -21.36 1.33
CA PRO A 271 -9.24 -21.04 2.70
C PRO A 271 -9.77 -22.10 3.67
N HIS A 272 -9.11 -22.23 4.82
CA HIS A 272 -9.38 -23.30 5.77
C HIS A 272 -9.88 -22.77 7.12
N SER A 273 -10.92 -23.40 7.67
CA SER A 273 -11.42 -23.10 9.01
C SER A 273 -10.63 -23.87 10.06
N ASN A 274 -10.05 -23.14 11.01
CA ASN A 274 -9.21 -23.69 12.07
C ASN A 274 -9.78 -23.30 13.44
N ILE A 275 -9.52 -24.14 14.45
CA ILE A 275 -9.95 -23.92 15.83
C ILE A 275 -8.72 -23.89 16.73
N ALA A 276 -8.53 -22.82 17.50
CA ALA A 276 -7.45 -22.69 18.48
C ALA A 276 -7.97 -22.46 19.89
N ASN A 277 -7.16 -22.77 20.92
CA ASN A 277 -7.47 -22.35 22.28
C ASN A 277 -7.10 -20.88 22.47
N PHE A 278 -7.79 -20.20 23.39
CA PHE A 278 -7.42 -18.83 23.78
C PHE A 278 -5.99 -18.75 24.35
N SER A 279 -5.49 -19.82 24.97
CA SER A 279 -4.13 -19.88 25.53
C SER A 279 -3.03 -19.88 24.47
N ASP A 280 -3.37 -20.27 23.24
CA ASP A 280 -2.39 -20.50 22.18
C ASP A 280 -2.12 -19.23 21.37
N LEU A 281 -2.92 -18.19 21.59
CA LEU A 281 -2.92 -16.94 20.84
C LEU A 281 -2.81 -15.74 21.78
N ALA A 282 -2.10 -14.72 21.34
CA ALA A 282 -1.95 -13.46 22.06
C ALA A 282 -2.31 -12.31 21.13
N VAL A 283 -3.44 -11.64 21.42
CA VAL A 283 -3.95 -10.53 20.60
C VAL A 283 -3.50 -9.20 21.19
N TYR A 284 -2.98 -8.32 20.33
CA TYR A 284 -2.48 -7.00 20.70
C TYR A 284 -3.12 -5.92 19.84
N ARG A 285 -3.39 -4.77 20.44
CA ARG A 285 -3.73 -3.52 19.77
C ARG A 285 -2.54 -2.57 19.87
N ILE A 286 -2.28 -1.82 18.81
CA ILE A 286 -1.25 -0.78 18.79
C ILE A 286 -1.92 0.58 18.97
N GLY A 287 -1.53 1.30 20.01
CA GLY A 287 -2.14 2.57 20.39
C GLY A 287 -3.45 2.39 21.15
N GLY A 288 -3.88 3.46 21.82
CA GLY A 288 -5.06 3.46 22.67
C GLY A 288 -4.83 2.70 23.98
N GLY A 289 -4.57 3.44 25.07
CA GLY A 289 -4.38 2.89 26.41
C GLY A 289 -4.79 3.91 27.48
N PRO A 290 -4.81 3.52 28.77
CA PRO A 290 -5.12 4.43 29.85
C PRO A 290 -4.15 5.61 29.86
N GLN A 291 -4.70 6.81 29.89
CA GLN A 291 -3.96 8.06 29.98
C GLN A 291 -3.29 8.17 31.34
N ALA A 292 -2.08 8.75 31.38
CA ALA A 292 -1.45 9.09 32.65
C ALA A 292 -2.38 10.02 33.46
N PRO A 293 -2.62 9.76 34.75
CA PRO A 293 -3.45 10.63 35.57
C PRO A 293 -2.86 12.04 35.59
N ARG A 294 -3.71 13.07 35.56
CA ARG A 294 -3.28 14.48 35.53
C ARG A 294 -2.33 14.86 36.67
N SER A 295 -2.38 14.13 37.78
CA SER A 295 -1.47 14.29 38.94
C SER A 295 -0.03 13.88 38.66
N ALA A 296 0.23 13.10 37.60
CA ALA A 296 1.58 12.67 37.18
C ALA A 296 2.14 13.51 36.02
N LEU A 297 1.43 14.55 35.57
CA LEU A 297 1.81 15.40 34.46
C LEU A 297 2.29 16.79 34.93
N PRO A 298 3.26 17.43 34.24
CA PRO A 298 3.61 18.82 34.49
C PRO A 298 2.40 19.75 34.35
N ILE A 299 2.39 20.86 35.09
CA ILE A 299 1.32 21.86 35.02
C ILE A 299 1.21 22.36 33.57
N GLY A 300 0.03 22.15 32.96
CA GLY A 300 -0.29 22.53 31.58
C GLY A 300 -0.14 21.41 30.53
N ALA A 301 0.29 20.21 30.91
CA ALA A 301 0.38 19.07 29.99
C ALA A 301 -0.93 18.27 29.92
N GLU A 302 -1.40 18.00 28.71
CA GLU A 302 -2.54 17.12 28.42
C GLU A 302 -2.09 15.64 28.46
N PRO A 303 -2.89 14.71 29.00
CA PRO A 303 -2.57 13.30 28.95
C PRO A 303 -2.58 12.75 27.51
N ALA A 304 -1.40 12.56 26.91
CA ALA A 304 -1.26 11.82 25.67
C ALA A 304 -0.95 10.35 25.99
N ALA A 305 -1.81 9.43 25.58
CA ALA A 305 -1.43 8.01 25.55
C ALA A 305 -0.34 7.82 24.49
N ASP A 306 0.69 7.04 24.79
CA ASP A 306 1.71 6.69 23.80
C ASP A 306 1.02 6.06 22.58
N PRO A 307 1.08 6.69 21.40
CA PRO A 307 0.35 6.26 20.21
C PRO A 307 0.87 4.92 19.68
N THR A 308 2.08 4.52 20.06
CA THR A 308 2.72 3.27 19.64
C THR A 308 2.71 2.19 20.72
N ARG A 309 2.07 2.44 21.87
CA ARG A 309 2.02 1.45 22.94
C ARG A 309 1.28 0.19 22.51
N LEU A 310 1.89 -0.97 22.76
CA LEU A 310 1.23 -2.26 22.64
C LEU A 310 0.34 -2.53 23.86
N VAL A 311 -0.92 -2.88 23.59
CA VAL A 311 -1.91 -3.19 24.61
C VAL A 311 -2.47 -4.58 24.35
N PRO A 312 -2.35 -5.53 25.30
CA PRO A 312 -2.94 -6.85 25.15
C PRO A 312 -4.47 -6.74 25.15
N VAL A 313 -5.11 -7.52 24.28
CA VAL A 313 -6.56 -7.58 24.12
C VAL A 313 -7.05 -8.97 24.53
N SER A 314 -7.98 -9.01 25.47
CA SER A 314 -8.64 -10.25 25.88
C SER A 314 -9.49 -10.79 24.73
N ILE A 315 -9.35 -12.07 24.42
CA ILE A 315 -10.20 -12.74 23.42
C ILE A 315 -11.63 -12.82 23.97
N ASN A 316 -12.55 -12.15 23.29
CA ASN A 316 -13.96 -12.07 23.63
C ASN A 316 -14.81 -11.97 22.35
N ARG A 317 -16.14 -11.80 22.50
CA ARG A 317 -17.08 -11.67 21.36
C ARG A 317 -16.84 -10.44 20.49
N ASP A 318 -16.11 -9.43 20.95
CA ASP A 318 -15.81 -8.23 20.15
C ASP A 318 -14.83 -8.53 19.00
N LEU A 319 -14.13 -9.66 19.06
CA LEU A 319 -13.27 -10.13 17.96
C LEU A 319 -14.05 -10.83 16.85
N LEU A 320 -15.35 -11.09 17.02
CA LEU A 320 -16.16 -11.73 16.00
C LEU A 320 -16.22 -10.85 14.74
N HIS A 321 -16.00 -11.46 13.57
CA HIS A 321 -15.95 -10.80 12.26
C HIS A 321 -14.79 -9.81 12.05
N VAL A 322 -13.78 -9.86 12.92
CA VAL A 322 -12.58 -9.02 12.81
C VAL A 322 -11.49 -9.74 12.02
N ILE A 323 -10.72 -8.97 11.25
CA ILE A 323 -9.48 -9.42 10.63
C ILE A 323 -8.32 -9.19 11.59
N LEU A 324 -7.56 -10.25 11.85
CA LEU A 324 -6.33 -10.19 12.66
C LEU A 324 -5.12 -10.43 11.76
N ALA A 325 -4.06 -9.65 11.96
CA ALA A 325 -2.79 -9.89 11.28
C ALA A 325 -1.90 -10.80 12.12
N VAL A 326 -1.28 -11.79 11.50
CA VAL A 326 -0.34 -12.71 12.15
C VAL A 326 1.06 -12.10 12.05
N SER A 327 1.65 -11.66 13.16
CA SER A 327 2.97 -11.00 13.17
C SER A 327 4.11 -12.01 13.12
N PHE A 328 5.18 -11.72 12.37
CA PHE A 328 6.42 -12.52 12.42
C PHE A 328 7.27 -12.26 13.67
N ALA A 329 6.85 -11.36 14.56
CA ALA A 329 7.55 -11.08 15.82
C ALA A 329 7.76 -12.36 16.65
N LYS A 330 8.93 -12.47 17.29
CA LYS A 330 9.23 -13.56 18.23
C LYS A 330 8.91 -13.16 19.66
N GLU A 331 8.99 -11.87 19.95
CA GLU A 331 8.65 -11.29 21.25
C GLU A 331 7.63 -10.13 21.09
N PRO A 332 6.80 -9.83 22.10
CA PRO A 332 5.75 -8.81 21.98
C PRO A 332 6.26 -7.43 21.58
N ASP A 333 7.40 -7.00 22.11
CA ASP A 333 8.02 -5.69 21.83
C ASP A 333 8.53 -5.57 20.39
N GLU A 334 8.74 -6.68 19.69
CA GLU A 334 9.12 -6.70 18.27
C GLU A 334 7.93 -6.49 17.31
N ILE A 335 6.68 -6.57 17.79
CA ILE A 335 5.45 -6.56 16.96
C ILE A 335 5.41 -5.37 15.99
N ILE A 336 5.80 -4.17 16.44
CA ILE A 336 5.72 -2.95 15.61
C ILE A 336 6.80 -2.93 14.52
N SER A 337 7.96 -3.50 14.80
CA SER A 337 9.08 -3.54 13.84
C SER A 337 9.07 -4.75 12.90
N SER A 338 8.18 -5.71 13.18
CA SER A 338 8.03 -6.95 12.41
C SER A 338 6.94 -6.81 11.34
N ASN A 339 7.21 -7.38 10.18
CA ASN A 339 6.20 -7.58 9.14
C ASN A 339 5.22 -8.69 9.54
N VAL A 340 4.14 -8.83 8.77
CA VAL A 340 3.11 -9.85 9.02
C VAL A 340 3.23 -11.01 8.04
N ALA A 341 2.91 -12.21 8.51
CA ALA A 341 2.85 -13.45 7.72
C ALA A 341 1.60 -13.53 6.86
N GLY A 342 0.53 -12.90 7.31
CA GLY A 342 -0.77 -12.95 6.64
C GLY A 342 -1.88 -12.54 7.59
N PHE A 343 -3.11 -12.86 7.21
CA PHE A 343 -4.31 -12.45 7.91
C PHE A 343 -5.23 -13.62 8.15
N ILE A 344 -5.94 -13.57 9.27
CA ILE A 344 -7.01 -14.51 9.60
C ILE A 344 -8.30 -13.76 9.87
N TYR A 345 -9.42 -14.41 9.61
CA TYR A 345 -10.75 -13.88 9.83
C TYR A 345 -11.47 -14.66 10.93
N ILE A 346 -11.93 -13.98 11.99
CA ILE A 346 -12.59 -14.65 13.10
C ILE A 346 -14.06 -14.93 12.76
N THR A 347 -14.42 -16.20 12.72
CA THR A 347 -15.77 -16.67 12.36
C THR A 347 -16.62 -17.03 13.58
N ASP A 348 -16.00 -17.44 14.69
CA ASP A 348 -16.71 -17.77 15.93
C ASP A 348 -15.82 -17.63 17.18
N VAL A 349 -16.43 -17.30 18.32
CA VAL A 349 -15.76 -17.16 19.61
C VAL A 349 -16.58 -17.83 20.71
N ASP A 350 -16.15 -19.02 21.14
CA ASP A 350 -16.76 -19.78 22.23
C ASP A 350 -16.06 -19.46 23.56
N ILE A 351 -16.66 -18.56 24.33
CA ILE A 351 -16.16 -18.15 25.66
C ILE A 351 -16.20 -19.31 26.66
N GLN A 352 -17.20 -20.19 26.59
CA GLN A 352 -17.37 -21.27 27.56
C GLN A 352 -16.27 -22.33 27.39
N ARG A 353 -15.99 -22.70 26.14
CA ARG A 353 -14.93 -23.67 25.81
C ARG A 353 -13.55 -23.02 25.67
N LYS A 354 -13.45 -21.70 25.74
CA LYS A 354 -12.22 -20.91 25.49
C LYS A 354 -11.58 -21.25 24.14
N LYS A 355 -12.43 -21.37 23.11
CA LYS A 355 -12.05 -21.71 21.74
C LYS A 355 -12.39 -20.56 20.80
N ILE A 356 -11.50 -20.31 19.85
CA ILE A 356 -11.71 -19.36 18.76
C ILE A 356 -11.63 -20.10 17.44
N THR A 357 -12.59 -19.82 16.55
CA THR A 357 -12.62 -20.35 15.19
C THR A 357 -12.28 -19.24 14.23
N TYR A 358 -11.35 -19.52 13.31
CA TYR A 358 -10.91 -18.55 12.32
C TYR A 358 -10.70 -19.19 10.95
N LEU A 359 -10.96 -18.41 9.91
CA LEU A 359 -10.60 -18.71 8.54
C LEU A 359 -9.15 -18.24 8.31
N GLY A 360 -8.29 -19.15 7.83
CA GLY A 360 -6.93 -18.86 7.40
C GLY A 360 -6.74 -19.14 5.91
N PRO A 361 -5.74 -18.52 5.26
CA PRO A 361 -5.47 -18.73 3.83
C PRO A 361 -4.92 -20.14 3.52
N SER A 362 -4.45 -20.86 4.54
CA SER A 362 -3.97 -22.24 4.41
C SER A 362 -4.35 -23.06 5.65
N ALA A 363 -4.34 -24.39 5.49
CA ALA A 363 -4.52 -25.32 6.61
C ALA A 363 -3.23 -25.44 7.43
N GLY A 364 -3.37 -25.69 8.73
CA GLY A 364 -2.27 -25.89 9.65
C GLY A 364 -2.14 -24.79 10.70
N ASP A 365 -1.06 -24.87 11.47
CA ASP A 365 -0.80 -23.92 12.55
C ASP A 365 -0.37 -22.56 12.01
N LEU A 366 -0.70 -21.51 12.77
CA LEU A 366 -0.25 -20.17 12.44
C LEU A 366 1.28 -20.08 12.54
N PRO A 367 1.94 -19.34 11.63
CA PRO A 367 3.39 -19.10 11.71
C PRO A 367 3.83 -18.41 13.02
N SER A 368 2.91 -17.78 13.73
CA SER A 368 3.14 -17.11 15.01
C SER A 368 1.84 -17.04 15.83
N LYS A 369 2.00 -16.98 17.15
CA LYS A 369 0.91 -16.77 18.11
C LYS A 369 0.54 -15.30 18.31
N TYR A 370 1.38 -14.37 17.85
CA TYR A 370 1.19 -12.93 18.04
C TYR A 370 0.26 -12.37 16.97
N LEU A 371 -0.91 -11.92 17.41
CA LEU A 371 -1.95 -11.39 16.54
C LEU A 371 -2.12 -9.89 16.79
N ILE A 372 -2.26 -9.12 15.72
CA ILE A 372 -2.50 -7.68 15.77
C ILE A 372 -3.95 -7.41 15.37
N VAL A 373 -4.69 -6.71 16.23
CA VAL A 373 -6.07 -6.29 15.97
C VAL A 373 -6.14 -4.81 15.60
N GLY A 374 -6.86 -4.53 14.51
CA GLY A 374 -7.21 -3.19 14.05
C GLY A 374 -8.71 -2.91 14.17
N THR A 375 -9.23 -2.07 13.27
CA THR A 375 -10.67 -1.79 13.14
C THR A 375 -11.29 -2.44 11.89
N LEU A 376 -10.56 -3.33 11.22
CA LEU A 376 -11.04 -4.00 10.01
C LEU A 376 -12.01 -5.11 10.38
N THR A 377 -13.26 -4.92 9.97
CA THR A 377 -14.31 -5.94 10.03
C THR A 377 -14.70 -6.37 8.63
N TRP A 378 -15.07 -7.63 8.50
CA TRP A 378 -15.54 -8.21 7.25
C TRP A 378 -16.72 -9.14 7.53
N LEU A 379 -17.77 -9.01 6.75
CA LEU A 379 -18.88 -9.96 6.76
C LEU A 379 -18.77 -10.73 5.46
N GLU A 380 -18.61 -12.04 5.61
CA GLU A 380 -18.68 -12.96 4.50
C GLU A 380 -20.13 -12.98 3.99
N THR A 381 -20.37 -12.37 2.83
CA THR A 381 -21.69 -12.31 2.16
C THR A 381 -21.66 -12.95 0.80
#